data_AF-A0A8J9Z8P4-F1
#
_entry.id   AF-A0A8J9Z8P4-F1
#
_cell.length_a   1.000
_cell.length_b   1.000
_cell.length_c   1.000
_cell.angle_alpha   90.00
_cell.angle_beta   90.00
_cell.angle_gamma   90.00
#
_symmetry.space_group_name_H-M   'P 1'
#
loop_
_entity.id
_entity.type
_entity.pdbx_description
1 polymer ?
#
loop_
_entity_poly.entity_id
_entity_poly.type
_entity_poly.pdbx_seq_one_letter_code
_entity_poly.pdbx_strand_id
1 'polypeptide(L)'
;MASHLRPLEKKDNLQNMEVKQPWNVHATTQADRENTAQPQIKQDEDKLPKNGHEFARGWKRYCKTPPDKYKFIKKIGGEQLANIFKNEISFGLLGEIVTALNDSYLQEDSGFVYHVLDGLTKVGRFELSVDFLSSKESQAVKELLAKLTNNLSDDDGIEEVNSRLDALRKRYKVSS
;
A
#
# COMPACT_ATOMS: atom_id res chain seq x y z
N MET A 1 55.48 -13.37 -4.58
CA MET A 1 55.35 -13.70 -6.01
C MET A 1 53.97 -14.30 -6.23
N ALA A 2 53.14 -13.59 -6.99
CA ALA A 2 51.81 -14.04 -7.41
C ALA A 2 51.95 -14.95 -8.65
N SER A 3 51.12 -15.99 -8.72
CA SER A 3 50.84 -16.74 -9.96
C SER A 3 49.36 -17.14 -9.96
N HIS A 4 48.51 -16.44 -10.71
CA HIS A 4 48.15 -16.67 -12.13
C HIS A 4 47.16 -17.84 -12.32
N LEU A 5 45.88 -17.62 -11.99
CA LEU A 5 44.78 -18.48 -12.47
C LEU A 5 44.36 -18.00 -13.87
N ARG A 6 44.40 -18.90 -14.85
CA ARG A 6 43.99 -18.62 -16.23
C ARG A 6 42.46 -18.54 -16.33
N PRO A 7 41.90 -17.57 -17.09
CA PRO A 7 40.47 -17.52 -17.37
C PRO A 7 40.02 -18.74 -18.21
N LEU A 8 38.84 -19.27 -17.90
CA LEU A 8 38.21 -20.33 -18.70
C LEU A 8 37.82 -19.75 -20.08
N GLU A 9 38.35 -20.32 -21.16
CA GLU A 9 38.03 -19.93 -22.52
C GLU A 9 36.71 -20.57 -23.01
N LYS A 10 36.01 -19.81 -23.88
CA LYS A 10 34.74 -20.17 -24.50
C LYS A 10 34.94 -21.29 -25.53
N LYS A 11 34.88 -22.57 -25.12
CA LYS A 11 34.64 -23.71 -26.04
C LYS A 11 34.33 -25.06 -25.36
N ASP A 12 33.91 -25.06 -24.10
CA ASP A 12 33.39 -26.28 -23.47
C ASP A 12 31.92 -26.47 -23.89
N ASN A 13 31.72 -27.22 -24.97
CA ASN A 13 30.39 -27.65 -25.40
C ASN A 13 29.89 -28.72 -24.43
N LEU A 14 29.16 -28.30 -23.40
CA LEU A 14 28.43 -29.18 -22.49
C LEU A 14 27.15 -29.73 -23.17
N GLN A 15 27.28 -30.30 -24.37
CA GLN A 15 26.15 -30.75 -25.19
C GLN A 15 25.58 -32.10 -24.75
N ASN A 16 26.19 -32.79 -23.79
CA ASN A 16 25.79 -34.16 -23.43
C ASN A 16 25.85 -34.47 -21.93
N MET A 17 25.64 -33.46 -21.06
CA MET A 17 25.48 -33.71 -19.63
C MET A 17 24.00 -33.71 -19.26
N GLU A 18 23.41 -34.91 -19.13
CA GLU A 18 22.09 -35.09 -18.53
C GLU A 18 22.15 -34.74 -17.04
N VAL A 19 21.98 -33.47 -16.72
CA VAL A 19 21.85 -33.02 -15.34
C VAL A 19 20.47 -33.43 -14.83
N LYS A 20 20.37 -34.59 -14.18
CA LYS A 20 19.16 -35.01 -13.44
C LYS A 20 18.98 -34.09 -12.22
N GLN A 21 18.26 -32.98 -12.40
CA GLN A 21 17.86 -32.06 -11.34
C GLN A 21 16.48 -32.50 -10.80
N PRO A 22 16.37 -33.11 -9.60
CA PRO A 22 15.12 -33.68 -9.11
C PRO A 22 14.12 -32.66 -8.55
N TRP A 23 14.40 -31.35 -8.66
CA TRP A 23 13.57 -30.27 -8.10
C TRP A 23 12.92 -29.35 -9.12
N ASN A 24 13.02 -29.64 -10.42
CA ASN A 24 12.37 -28.86 -11.48
C ASN A 24 11.36 -29.71 -12.27
N VAL A 25 10.11 -29.79 -11.79
CA VAL A 25 9.02 -30.53 -12.47
C VAL A 25 8.33 -29.75 -13.61
N HIS A 26 8.70 -28.48 -13.84
CA HIS A 26 8.09 -27.65 -14.88
C HIS A 26 9.06 -26.93 -15.83
N ALA A 27 10.37 -27.20 -15.73
CA ALA A 27 11.34 -26.63 -16.66
C ALA A 27 11.70 -27.64 -17.75
N THR A 28 10.71 -28.08 -18.53
CA THR A 28 10.96 -28.75 -19.81
C THR A 28 10.93 -27.71 -20.92
N THR A 29 12.09 -27.50 -21.52
CA THR A 29 12.30 -26.84 -22.81
C THR A 29 11.51 -27.53 -23.92
N GLN A 30 10.41 -26.89 -24.33
CA GLN A 30 9.86 -26.89 -25.70
C GLN A 30 9.45 -25.42 -25.95
N ALA A 31 10.21 -24.66 -26.73
CA ALA A 31 10.01 -24.53 -28.17
C ALA A 31 8.54 -24.18 -28.49
N ASP A 32 8.33 -22.93 -28.88
CA ASP A 32 7.08 -22.39 -29.44
C ASP A 32 5.81 -22.53 -28.57
N ARG A 33 5.75 -21.74 -27.50
CA ARG A 33 4.47 -21.17 -27.09
C ARG A 33 4.42 -19.74 -27.57
N GLU A 34 3.76 -19.54 -28.70
CA GLU A 34 3.24 -18.24 -29.11
C GLU A 34 2.63 -17.55 -27.90
N ASN A 35 3.23 -16.41 -27.60
CA ASN A 35 2.93 -15.55 -26.50
C ASN A 35 1.53 -14.97 -26.71
N THR A 36 0.47 -15.72 -26.35
CA THR A 36 -0.88 -15.18 -26.17
C THR A 36 -0.94 -14.41 -24.84
N ALA A 37 0.03 -13.52 -24.61
CA ALA A 37 -0.14 -12.41 -23.69
C ALA A 37 -1.06 -11.38 -24.38
N GLN A 38 -2.33 -11.75 -24.55
CA GLN A 38 -3.38 -10.80 -24.87
C GLN A 38 -3.43 -9.72 -23.77
N PRO A 39 -3.76 -8.47 -24.13
CA PRO A 39 -3.63 -7.31 -23.26
C PRO A 39 -4.75 -7.28 -22.20
N GLN A 40 -4.69 -8.16 -21.19
CA GLN A 40 -5.57 -8.07 -20.01
C GLN A 40 -5.23 -6.86 -19.11
N ILE A 41 -4.14 -6.15 -19.42
CA ILE A 41 -3.60 -5.04 -18.63
C ILE A 41 -4.58 -3.86 -18.51
N LYS A 42 -5.46 -3.64 -19.50
CA LYS A 42 -6.37 -2.48 -19.51
C LYS A 42 -7.68 -2.69 -18.76
N GLN A 43 -8.12 -3.93 -18.52
CA GLN A 43 -9.41 -4.20 -17.85
C GLN A 43 -9.35 -4.10 -16.32
N ASP A 44 -8.16 -4.08 -15.73
CA ASP A 44 -7.99 -4.03 -14.27
C ASP A 44 -8.03 -2.59 -13.71
N GLU A 45 -7.88 -1.56 -14.54
CA GLU A 45 -7.87 -0.15 -14.08
C GLU A 45 -9.25 0.32 -13.58
N ASP A 46 -10.33 -0.26 -14.13
CA ASP A 46 -11.69 0.13 -13.78
C ASP A 46 -12.30 -0.63 -12.61
N LYS A 47 -11.73 -1.79 -12.25
CA LYS A 47 -12.28 -2.62 -11.16
C LYS A 47 -11.78 -2.14 -9.82
N LEU A 48 -12.71 -1.92 -8.89
CA LEU A 48 -12.38 -1.64 -7.50
C LEU A 48 -11.75 -2.88 -6.85
N PRO A 49 -10.69 -2.71 -6.04
CA PRO A 49 -10.09 -3.81 -5.31
C PRO A 49 -11.09 -4.43 -4.32
N LYS A 50 -11.10 -5.75 -4.23
CA LYS A 50 -12.01 -6.50 -3.34
C LYS A 50 -11.34 -6.95 -2.05
N ASN A 51 -10.01 -6.93 -1.99
CA ASN A 51 -9.22 -7.36 -0.86
C ASN A 51 -7.87 -6.61 -0.81
N GLY A 52 -7.18 -6.69 0.32
CA GLY A 52 -5.92 -5.97 0.55
C GLY A 52 -4.82 -6.26 -0.47
N HIS A 53 -4.77 -7.46 -1.06
CA HIS A 53 -3.77 -7.81 -2.08
C HIS A 53 -4.04 -7.10 -3.41
N GLU A 54 -5.30 -7.05 -3.85
CA GLU A 54 -5.71 -6.29 -5.04
C GLU A 54 -5.48 -4.79 -4.83
N PHE A 55 -5.77 -4.27 -3.64
CA PHE A 55 -5.45 -2.90 -3.28
C PHE A 55 -3.95 -2.64 -3.41
N ALA A 56 -3.09 -3.44 -2.78
CA ALA A 56 -1.65 -3.25 -2.79
C ALA A 56 -1.06 -3.35 -4.22
N ARG A 57 -1.61 -4.25 -5.05
CA ARG A 57 -1.25 -4.36 -6.47
C ARG A 57 -1.62 -3.09 -7.24
N GLY A 58 -2.87 -2.63 -7.13
CA GLY A 58 -3.35 -1.42 -7.80
C GLY A 58 -2.61 -0.17 -7.33
N TRP A 59 -2.38 -0.06 -6.02
CA TRP A 59 -1.60 1.00 -5.38
C TRP A 59 -0.22 1.14 -6.00
N LYS A 60 0.55 0.03 -6.04
CA LYS A 60 1.91 0.04 -6.60
C LYS A 60 1.92 0.26 -8.11
N ARG A 61 0.92 -0.24 -8.83
CA ARG A 61 0.90 -0.21 -10.29
C ARG A 61 0.47 1.14 -10.84
N TYR A 62 -0.58 1.73 -10.28
CA TYR A 62 -1.27 2.89 -10.86
C TYR A 62 -1.09 4.18 -10.07
N CYS A 63 -0.76 4.11 -8.77
CA CYS A 63 -0.71 5.29 -7.90
C CYS A 63 0.74 5.78 -7.74
N LYS A 64 1.27 6.47 -8.76
CA LYS A 64 2.67 6.91 -8.79
C LYS A 64 2.91 8.23 -8.08
N THR A 65 1.94 9.13 -8.12
CA THR A 65 2.02 10.44 -7.47
C THR A 65 1.10 10.53 -6.25
N PRO A 66 1.35 11.44 -5.29
CA PRO A 66 0.44 11.64 -4.16
C PRO A 66 -1.02 11.93 -4.57
N PRO A 67 -1.29 12.78 -5.59
CA PRO A 67 -2.65 12.99 -6.08
C PRO A 67 -3.32 11.72 -6.65
N ASP A 68 -2.55 10.85 -7.32
CA ASP A 68 -3.10 9.59 -7.84
C ASP A 68 -3.50 8.64 -6.70
N LYS A 69 -2.64 8.55 -5.67
CA LYS A 69 -2.92 7.79 -4.44
C LYS A 69 -4.19 8.30 -3.76
N TYR A 70 -4.33 9.63 -3.62
CA TYR A 70 -5.50 10.24 -3.02
C TYR A 70 -6.78 9.96 -3.81
N LYS A 71 -6.75 10.14 -5.14
CA LYS A 71 -7.88 9.81 -6.02
C LYS A 71 -8.26 8.33 -5.95
N PHE A 72 -7.28 7.44 -5.82
CA PHE A 72 -7.53 6.01 -5.69
C PHE A 72 -8.25 5.67 -4.38
N ILE A 73 -7.84 6.26 -3.25
CA ILE A 73 -8.56 6.13 -1.96
C ILE A 73 -9.98 6.66 -2.09
N LYS A 74 -10.18 7.84 -2.69
CA LYS A 74 -11.53 8.40 -2.94
C LYS A 74 -12.40 7.48 -3.78
N LYS A 75 -11.86 6.91 -4.86
CA LYS A 75 -12.58 6.01 -5.77
C LYS A 75 -13.13 4.79 -5.03
N ILE A 76 -12.38 4.28 -4.05
CA ILE A 76 -12.77 3.13 -3.23
C ILE A 76 -13.80 3.52 -2.16
N GLY A 77 -13.58 4.64 -1.47
CA GLY A 77 -14.41 5.07 -0.35
C GLY A 77 -13.97 4.50 1.00
N GLY A 78 -14.23 5.22 2.09
CA GLY A 78 -13.75 4.87 3.43
C GLY A 78 -14.29 3.55 3.99
N GLU A 79 -15.59 3.26 3.78
CA GLU A 79 -16.22 2.02 4.25
C GLU A 79 -15.67 0.79 3.54
N GLN A 80 -15.58 0.84 2.20
CA GLN A 80 -15.01 -0.23 1.40
C GLN A 80 -13.53 -0.44 1.72
N LEU A 81 -12.79 0.63 2.00
CA LEU A 81 -11.39 0.53 2.41
C LEU A 81 -11.25 -0.24 3.74
N ALA A 82 -12.09 0.05 4.73
CA ALA A 82 -12.11 -0.68 5.98
C ALA A 82 -12.47 -2.17 5.77
N ASN A 83 -13.39 -2.48 4.85
CA ASN A 83 -13.75 -3.85 4.52
C ASN A 83 -12.62 -4.60 3.78
N ILE A 84 -11.94 -3.94 2.84
CA ILE A 84 -10.77 -4.48 2.10
C ILE A 84 -9.67 -4.91 3.06
N PHE A 85 -9.44 -4.12 4.11
CA PHE A 85 -8.40 -4.37 5.10
C PHE A 85 -8.90 -5.07 6.35
N LYS A 86 -10.17 -5.48 6.44
CA LYS A 86 -10.83 -5.99 7.66
C LYS A 86 -9.93 -6.85 8.58
N ASN A 87 -9.13 -7.75 7.99
CA ASN A 87 -8.24 -8.64 8.74
C ASN A 87 -6.90 -8.00 9.12
N GLU A 88 -6.25 -7.32 8.18
CA GLU A 88 -4.96 -6.64 8.40
C GLU A 88 -4.64 -5.64 7.27
N ILE A 89 -3.86 -4.62 7.62
CA ILE A 89 -3.20 -3.73 6.65
C ILE A 89 -1.78 -4.24 6.42
N SER A 90 -1.40 -4.45 5.16
CA SER A 90 -0.04 -4.88 4.83
C SER A 90 1.02 -3.91 5.37
N PHE A 91 2.17 -4.45 5.77
CA PHE A 91 3.27 -3.66 6.31
C PHE A 91 3.66 -2.49 5.39
N GLY A 92 3.88 -1.31 5.99
CA GLY A 92 4.20 -0.05 5.29
C GLY A 92 3.02 0.62 4.60
N LEU A 93 1.93 -0.10 4.32
CA LEU A 93 0.80 0.43 3.56
C LEU A 93 0.00 1.48 4.34
N LEU A 94 -0.13 1.31 5.67
CA LEU A 94 -0.80 2.31 6.51
C LEU A 94 -0.10 3.67 6.43
N GLY A 95 1.22 3.69 6.57
CA GLY A 95 2.01 4.92 6.49
C GLY A 95 1.93 5.57 5.11
N GLU A 96 1.96 4.76 4.04
CA GLU A 96 1.74 5.25 2.67
C GLU A 96 0.35 5.87 2.47
N ILE A 97 -0.70 5.25 3.02
CA ILE A 97 -2.08 5.76 2.94
C ILE A 97 -2.19 7.11 3.66
N VAL A 98 -1.73 7.18 4.92
CA VAL A 98 -1.80 8.43 5.70
C VAL A 98 -0.99 9.54 5.03
N THR A 99 0.22 9.23 4.55
CA THR A 99 1.05 10.23 3.86
C THR A 99 0.36 10.75 2.60
N ALA A 100 -0.25 9.86 1.80
CA ALA A 100 -1.01 10.28 0.62
C ALA A 100 -2.22 11.16 0.96
N LEU A 101 -2.93 10.86 2.06
CA LEU A 101 -4.02 11.71 2.56
C LEU A 101 -3.50 13.08 3.02
N ASN A 102 -2.34 13.13 3.68
CA ASN A 102 -1.75 14.39 4.16
C ASN A 102 -1.23 15.28 3.01
N ASP A 103 -0.57 14.68 2.02
CA ASP A 103 0.08 15.39 0.91
C ASP A 103 -0.91 16.00 -0.08
N SER A 104 -2.10 15.39 -0.23
CA SER A 104 -3.15 15.82 -1.17
C SER A 104 -4.45 16.21 -0.47
N TYR A 105 -4.35 16.58 0.81
CA TYR A 105 -5.49 16.98 1.63
C TYR A 105 -6.19 18.23 1.06
N LEU A 106 -7.53 18.19 1.00
CA LEU A 106 -8.38 19.33 0.69
C LEU A 106 -9.36 19.56 1.86
N GLN A 107 -9.58 20.82 2.23
CA GLN A 107 -10.47 21.18 3.34
C GLN A 107 -11.91 20.66 3.16
N GLU A 108 -12.41 20.66 1.92
CA GLU A 108 -13.74 20.12 1.56
C GLU A 108 -13.88 18.61 1.84
N ASP A 109 -12.77 17.87 1.90
CA ASP A 109 -12.77 16.43 2.12
C ASP A 109 -12.59 16.04 3.60
N SER A 110 -12.61 17.00 4.53
CA SER A 110 -12.31 16.74 5.95
C SER A 110 -13.13 15.58 6.54
N GLY A 111 -14.43 15.54 6.26
CA GLY A 111 -15.29 14.43 6.69
C GLY A 111 -14.91 13.09 6.07
N PHE A 112 -14.60 13.07 4.77
CA PHE A 112 -14.15 11.86 4.08
C PHE A 112 -12.85 11.32 4.69
N VAL A 113 -11.85 12.18 4.86
CA VAL A 113 -10.55 11.81 5.43
C VAL A 113 -10.71 11.31 6.86
N TYR A 114 -11.55 11.96 7.68
CA TYR A 114 -11.91 11.47 9.01
C TYR A 114 -12.49 10.05 8.96
N HIS A 115 -13.49 9.80 8.11
CA HIS A 115 -14.12 8.49 7.99
C HIS A 115 -13.16 7.40 7.51
N VAL A 116 -12.22 7.73 6.63
CA VAL A 116 -11.15 6.82 6.22
C VAL A 116 -10.27 6.47 7.41
N LEU A 117 -9.77 7.47 8.15
CA LEU A 117 -8.91 7.22 9.32
C LEU A 117 -9.64 6.41 10.40
N ASP A 118 -10.88 6.76 10.72
CA ASP A 118 -11.71 6.02 11.68
C ASP A 118 -11.96 4.57 11.22
N GLY A 119 -12.26 4.37 9.94
CA GLY A 119 -12.41 3.04 9.35
C GLY A 119 -11.15 2.18 9.47
N LEU A 120 -9.97 2.77 9.24
CA LEU A 120 -8.69 2.07 9.39
C LEU A 120 -8.43 1.66 10.85
N THR A 121 -8.87 2.42 11.85
CA THR A 121 -8.68 2.03 13.26
C THR A 121 -9.45 0.77 13.67
N LYS A 122 -10.47 0.38 12.89
CA LYS A 122 -11.34 -0.78 13.15
C LYS A 122 -10.81 -2.06 12.50
N VAL A 123 -9.73 -1.96 11.74
CA VAL A 123 -9.08 -3.09 11.07
C VAL A 123 -8.35 -3.98 12.08
N GLY A 124 -8.36 -5.30 11.84
CA GLY A 124 -7.55 -6.23 12.61
C GLY A 124 -6.06 -5.88 12.57
N ARG A 125 -5.38 -6.05 13.71
CA ARG A 125 -3.95 -5.73 13.88
C ARG A 125 -3.57 -4.26 13.59
N PHE A 126 -4.53 -3.34 13.60
CA PHE A 126 -4.25 -1.91 13.37
C PHE A 126 -3.17 -1.36 14.31
N GLU A 127 -3.20 -1.70 15.60
CA GLU A 127 -2.19 -1.22 16.56
C GLU A 127 -0.77 -1.64 16.20
N LEU A 128 -0.60 -2.85 15.63
CA LEU A 128 0.68 -3.34 15.14
C LEU A 128 1.12 -2.57 13.89
N SER A 129 0.19 -2.25 12.98
CA SER A 129 0.49 -1.38 11.84
C SER A 129 0.92 0.02 12.26
N VAL A 130 0.35 0.55 13.35
CA VAL A 130 0.77 1.84 13.95
C VAL A 130 2.16 1.75 14.55
N ASP A 131 2.50 0.66 15.25
CA ASP A 131 3.85 0.45 15.82
C ASP A 131 4.96 0.40 14.77
N PHE A 132 4.61 0.06 13.53
CA PHE A 132 5.54 0.03 12.41
C PHE A 132 5.64 1.34 11.61
N LEU A 133 4.93 2.39 12.00
CA LEU A 133 5.08 3.70 11.36
C LEU A 133 6.47 4.27 11.65
N SER A 134 7.14 4.75 10.61
CA SER A 134 8.37 5.53 10.76
C SER A 134 8.08 6.87 11.43
N SER A 135 9.13 7.55 11.92
CA SER A 135 8.97 8.90 12.50
C SER A 135 8.38 9.91 11.51
N LYS A 136 8.72 9.78 10.22
CA LYS A 136 8.18 10.64 9.15
C LYS A 136 6.68 10.38 8.93
N GLU A 137 6.27 9.12 8.88
CA GLU A 137 4.86 8.76 8.70
C GLU A 137 4.04 9.12 9.93
N SER A 138 4.59 8.91 11.13
CA SER A 138 3.97 9.33 12.39
C SER A 138 3.74 10.83 12.40
N GLN A 139 4.71 11.62 11.95
CA GLN A 139 4.59 13.08 11.80
C GLN A 139 3.48 13.44 10.80
N ALA A 140 3.36 12.74 9.67
CA ALA A 140 2.28 12.94 8.72
C ALA A 140 0.89 12.65 9.32
N VAL A 141 0.76 11.65 10.21
CA VAL A 141 -0.48 11.42 10.97
C VAL A 141 -0.81 12.64 11.85
N LYS A 142 0.19 13.18 12.58
CA LYS A 142 -0.03 14.35 13.46
C LYS A 142 -0.52 15.56 12.68
N GLU A 143 0.14 15.86 11.56
CA GLU A 143 -0.21 16.97 10.67
C GLU A 143 -1.61 16.80 10.08
N LEU A 144 -1.94 15.59 9.64
CA LEU A 144 -3.26 15.29 9.09
C LEU A 144 -4.37 15.49 10.15
N LEU A 145 -4.15 15.01 11.37
CA LEU A 145 -5.10 15.20 12.48
C LEU A 145 -5.21 16.69 12.88
N ALA A 146 -4.13 17.45 12.84
CA ALA A 146 -4.15 18.90 13.09
C ALA A 146 -4.95 19.65 12.02
N LYS A 147 -4.75 19.31 10.73
CA LYS A 147 -5.56 19.83 9.61
C LYS A 147 -7.04 19.50 9.82
N LEU A 148 -7.39 18.27 10.19
CA LEU A 148 -8.77 17.89 10.47
C LEU A 148 -9.38 18.67 11.64
N THR A 149 -8.60 18.89 12.70
CA THR A 149 -9.06 19.66 13.87
C THR A 149 -9.43 21.08 13.47
N ASN A 150 -8.58 21.75 12.70
CA ASN A 150 -8.84 23.13 12.27
C ASN A 150 -10.06 23.25 11.35
N ASN A 151 -10.28 22.28 10.46
CA ASN A 151 -11.33 22.37 9.45
C ASN A 151 -12.69 21.80 9.90
N LEU A 152 -12.73 20.89 10.87
CA LEU A 152 -13.98 20.34 11.42
C LEU A 152 -14.52 21.14 12.62
N SER A 153 -13.73 22.06 13.18
CA SER A 153 -14.15 22.90 14.33
C SER A 153 -14.99 24.12 13.94
N ASP A 154 -15.26 24.35 12.65
CA ASP A 154 -16.12 25.45 12.17
C ASP A 154 -17.64 25.13 12.23
N ASP A 155 -18.03 23.95 12.71
CA ASP A 155 -19.42 23.47 12.79
C ASP A 155 -19.92 23.41 14.25
N ASP A 156 -21.19 23.76 14.52
CA ASP A 156 -21.82 23.92 15.87
C ASP A 156 -21.76 22.67 16.80
N GLY A 157 -21.13 21.57 16.36
CA GLY A 157 -20.88 20.32 17.10
C GLY A 157 -19.44 20.13 17.62
N ILE A 158 -18.69 21.21 17.84
CA ILE A 158 -17.23 21.22 18.16
C ILE A 158 -16.83 20.21 19.27
N GLU A 159 -17.61 20.07 20.34
CA GLU A 159 -17.26 19.20 21.46
C GLU A 159 -17.30 17.70 21.09
N GLU A 160 -18.31 17.29 20.33
CA GLU A 160 -18.42 15.90 19.84
C GLU A 160 -17.35 15.60 18.79
N VAL A 161 -17.06 16.57 17.91
CA VAL A 161 -15.97 16.48 16.93
C VAL A 161 -14.62 16.33 17.62
N ASN A 162 -14.34 17.14 18.64
CA ASN A 162 -13.07 17.08 19.38
C ASN A 162 -12.92 15.75 20.11
N SER A 163 -13.98 15.24 20.75
CA SER A 163 -13.98 13.92 21.38
C SER A 163 -13.64 12.80 20.38
N ARG A 164 -14.25 12.84 19.19
CA ARG A 164 -13.98 11.89 18.10
C ARG A 164 -12.53 11.98 17.59
N LEU A 165 -12.01 13.19 17.42
CA LEU A 165 -10.62 13.42 17.01
C LEU A 165 -9.61 12.98 18.08
N ASP A 166 -9.90 13.18 19.37
CA ASP A 166 -9.06 12.70 20.45
C ASP A 166 -9.05 11.17 20.55
N ALA A 167 -10.18 10.52 20.26
CA ALA A 167 -10.21 9.06 20.13
C ALA A 167 -9.29 8.58 18.99
N LEU A 168 -9.28 9.27 17.84
CA LEU A 168 -8.36 8.97 16.75
C LEU A 168 -6.89 9.17 17.15
N ARG A 169 -6.55 10.29 17.81
CA ARG A 169 -5.18 10.56 18.29
C ARG A 169 -4.66 9.43 19.18
N LYS A 170 -5.48 8.97 20.12
CA LYS A 170 -5.16 7.83 21.00
C LYS A 170 -4.90 6.55 20.21
N ARG A 171 -5.75 6.22 19.24
CA ARG A 171 -5.61 5.02 18.40
C ARG A 171 -4.34 5.03 17.56
N TYR A 172 -3.99 6.19 17.01
CA TYR A 172 -2.77 6.37 16.23
C TYR A 172 -1.51 6.59 17.08
N LYS A 173 -1.60 6.48 18.42
CA LYS A 173 -0.50 6.71 19.37
C LYS A 173 0.17 8.08 19.17
N VAL A 174 -0.61 9.05 18.70
CA VAL A 174 -0.18 10.44 18.54
C VAL A 174 -0.47 11.15 19.86
N SER A 175 0.58 11.55 20.57
CA SER A 175 0.46 12.43 21.72
C SER A 175 -0.01 13.82 21.27
N SER A 176 -0.99 14.38 21.99
CA SER A 176 -1.37 15.80 21.91
C SER A 176 -0.25 16.71 22.37
#